data_AF-A0A929QT08-F1
#
_entry.id   AF-A0A929QT08-F1
#
_cell.length_a   1.000
_cell.length_b   1.000
_cell.length_c   1.000
_cell.angle_alpha   90.00
_cell.angle_beta   90.00
_cell.angle_gamma   90.00
#
_symmetry.space_group_name_H-M   'P 1'
#
loop_
_entity.id
_entity.type
_entity.pdbx_description
1 polymer ?
#
loop_
_entity_poly.entity_id
_entity_poly.type
_entity_poly.pdbx_seq_one_letter_code
_entity_poly.pdbx_strand_id
1 'polypeptide(L)'
;MATRTVLSRDAARNLREGVYTDGELQGVILELAEVQARLDKNFKWVIIIMAVLFAAAGGLYLSKPGTGFGSTLSSLVGFFGAGLIALFYIHFRYTTPVKRAFLRNLRKGYPDQYDHYASLFHSYVEEAKHN
;
A
#
# COMPACT_ATOMS: atom_id res chain seq x y z
N MET A 1 7.57 2.90 -18.83
CA MET A 1 7.05 1.64 -18.27
C MET A 1 5.76 1.95 -17.51
N ALA A 2 4.61 1.52 -18.01
CA ALA A 2 3.36 1.68 -17.28
C ALA A 2 3.34 0.65 -16.13
N THR A 3 3.53 1.13 -14.91
CA THR A 3 3.41 0.33 -13.68
C THR A 3 1.98 -0.21 -13.61
N ARG A 4 1.78 -1.49 -13.98
CA ARG A 4 0.49 -2.17 -13.83
C ARG A 4 0.22 -2.35 -12.34
N THR A 5 -0.60 -1.47 -11.78
CA THR A 5 -1.02 -1.51 -10.37
C THR A 5 -2.24 -2.42 -10.14
N VAL A 6 -2.76 -3.04 -11.20
CA VAL A 6 -3.99 -3.86 -11.18
C VAL A 6 -3.77 -5.05 -12.12
N LEU A 7 -4.28 -6.24 -11.75
CA LEU A 7 -4.43 -7.37 -12.68
C LEU A 7 -5.06 -6.88 -13.98
N SER A 8 -4.54 -7.31 -15.13
CA SER A 8 -5.19 -7.03 -16.41
C SER A 8 -6.62 -7.55 -16.38
N ARG A 9 -7.52 -6.91 -17.14
CA ARG A 9 -8.95 -7.28 -17.16
C ARG A 9 -9.15 -8.76 -17.50
N ASP A 10 -8.31 -9.27 -18.39
CA ASP A 10 -8.29 -10.66 -18.81
C ASP A 10 -7.73 -11.57 -17.71
N ALA A 11 -6.67 -11.16 -17.00
CA ALA A 11 -6.14 -11.95 -15.89
C ALA A 11 -7.10 -12.03 -14.71
N ALA A 12 -7.82 -10.94 -14.40
CA ALA A 12 -8.88 -10.95 -13.40
C ALA A 12 -10.06 -11.85 -13.79
N ARG A 13 -10.36 -11.95 -15.10
CA ARG A 13 -11.38 -12.84 -15.63
C ARG A 13 -10.95 -14.30 -15.54
N ASN A 14 -9.73 -14.62 -16.00
CA ASN A 14 -9.18 -15.98 -15.95
C ASN A 14 -9.04 -16.49 -14.51
N LEU A 15 -8.64 -15.62 -13.57
CA LEU A 15 -8.59 -15.93 -12.14
C LEU A 15 -9.97 -16.27 -11.58
N ARG A 16 -11.00 -15.53 -12.01
CA ARG A 16 -12.38 -15.76 -11.59
C ARG A 16 -12.96 -17.04 -12.21
N GLU A 17 -12.57 -17.36 -13.43
CA GLU A 17 -13.02 -18.53 -14.17
C GLU A 17 -12.25 -19.81 -13.78
N GLY A 18 -11.21 -19.71 -12.94
CA GLY A 18 -10.44 -20.86 -12.45
C GLY A 18 -9.53 -21.48 -13.50
N VAL A 19 -9.08 -20.69 -14.48
CA VAL A 19 -8.39 -21.20 -15.68
C VAL A 19 -6.88 -21.39 -15.48
N TYR A 20 -6.30 -20.74 -14.46
CA TYR A 20 -4.88 -20.86 -14.15
C TYR A 20 -4.53 -22.24 -13.58
N THR A 21 -3.40 -22.76 -14.03
CA THR A 21 -2.71 -23.88 -13.39
C THR A 21 -2.03 -23.41 -12.09
N ASP A 22 -1.68 -24.34 -11.20
CA ASP A 22 -1.03 -24.02 -9.91
C ASP A 22 0.22 -23.14 -10.07
N GLY A 23 1.04 -23.40 -11.09
CA GLY A 23 2.26 -22.64 -11.37
C GLY A 23 1.97 -21.22 -11.87
N GLU A 24 0.97 -21.05 -12.74
CA GLU A 24 0.57 -19.72 -13.23
C GLU A 24 -0.08 -18.89 -12.12
N LEU A 25 -0.88 -19.54 -11.27
CA LEU A 25 -1.52 -18.88 -10.13
C LEU A 25 -0.48 -18.42 -9.10
N GLN A 26 0.54 -19.23 -8.81
CA GLN A 26 1.67 -18.83 -7.97
C GLN A 26 2.43 -17.63 -8.55
N GLY A 27 2.69 -17.62 -9.87
CA GLY A 27 3.35 -16.50 -10.53
C GLY A 27 2.54 -15.20 -10.43
N VAL A 28 1.22 -15.26 -10.64
CA VAL A 28 0.31 -14.12 -10.48
C VAL A 28 0.30 -13.62 -9.03
N ILE A 29 0.24 -14.54 -8.06
CA ILE A 29 0.29 -14.22 -6.62
C ILE A 29 1.58 -13.49 -6.27
N LEU A 30 2.73 -13.97 -6.76
CA LEU A 30 4.04 -13.36 -6.51
C LEU A 30 4.13 -11.93 -7.06
N GLU A 31 3.73 -11.71 -8.33
CA GLU A 31 3.79 -10.38 -8.95
C GLU A 31 2.90 -9.37 -8.19
N LEU A 32 1.68 -9.78 -7.80
CA LEU A 32 0.80 -8.94 -7.00
C LEU A 32 1.34 -8.68 -5.59
N ALA A 33 1.95 -9.69 -4.98
CA ALA A 33 2.54 -9.59 -3.66
C ALA A 33 3.70 -8.58 -3.65
N GLU A 34 4.58 -8.63 -4.64
CA GLU A 34 5.69 -7.67 -4.80
C GLU A 34 5.19 -6.25 -5.02
N VAL A 35 4.16 -6.06 -5.87
CA VAL A 35 3.57 -4.74 -6.09
C VAL A 35 2.97 -4.18 -4.79
N GLN A 36 2.25 -5.02 -4.04
CA GLN A 36 1.69 -4.62 -2.76
C GLN A 36 2.77 -4.34 -1.71
N ALA A 37 3.80 -5.17 -1.61
CA ALA A 37 4.93 -4.95 -0.70
C ALA A 37 5.69 -3.67 -1.02
N ARG A 38 5.93 -3.38 -2.32
CA ARG A 38 6.56 -2.13 -2.76
C ARG A 38 5.71 -0.91 -2.42
N LEU A 39 4.40 -0.99 -2.60
CA LEU A 39 3.46 0.08 -2.21
C LEU A 39 3.50 0.32 -0.70
N ASP A 40 3.50 -0.72 0.12
CA ASP A 40 3.59 -0.64 1.57
C ASP A 40 4.95 -0.08 2.04
N LYS A 41 6.06 -0.53 1.43
CA LYS A 41 7.43 -0.07 1.73
C LYS A 41 7.60 1.41 1.39
N ASN A 42 7.13 1.84 0.22
CA ASN A 42 7.15 3.24 -0.19
C ASN A 42 6.31 4.11 0.74
N PHE A 43 5.12 3.64 1.12
CA PHE A 43 4.25 4.37 2.05
C PHE A 43 4.88 4.52 3.43
N LYS A 44 5.53 3.46 3.96
CA LYS A 44 6.30 3.52 5.20
C LYS A 44 7.40 4.57 5.14
N TRP A 45 8.17 4.63 4.05
CA TRP A 45 9.21 5.66 3.87
C TRP A 45 8.63 7.07 3.82
N VAL A 46 7.49 7.28 3.16
CA VAL A 46 6.80 8.58 3.15
C VAL A 46 6.40 9.01 4.57
N ILE A 47 5.87 8.09 5.39
CA ILE A 47 5.55 8.38 6.80
C ILE A 47 6.81 8.75 7.58
N ILE A 48 7.92 8.02 7.41
CA ILE A 48 9.18 8.30 8.09
C ILE A 48 9.68 9.71 7.71
N ILE A 49 9.70 10.05 6.42
CA ILE A 49 10.13 11.37 5.94
C ILE A 49 9.26 12.46 6.56
N MET A 50 7.94 12.28 6.60
CA MET A 50 7.01 13.25 7.20
C MET A 50 7.26 13.40 8.71
N ALA A 51 7.51 12.30 9.43
CA ALA A 51 7.83 12.35 10.85
C ALA A 51 9.13 13.11 11.14
N VAL A 52 10.16 12.90 10.32
CA VAL A 52 11.45 13.62 10.43
C VAL A 52 11.25 15.11 10.15
N LEU A 53 10.51 15.47 9.09
CA LEU A 53 10.20 16.87 8.77
C LEU A 53 9.42 17.55 9.91
N PHE A 54 8.47 16.83 10.51
CA PHE A 54 7.70 17.34 11.64
C PHE A 54 8.56 17.58 12.87
N ALA A 55 9.45 16.63 13.21
CA ALA A 55 10.39 16.77 14.32
C ALA A 55 11.37 17.94 14.09
N ALA A 56 11.87 18.12 12.87
CA ALA A 56 12.74 19.24 12.51
C ALA A 56 12.00 20.59 12.64
N ALA A 57 10.75 20.67 12.18
CA ALA A 57 9.93 21.87 12.35
C ALA A 57 9.66 22.19 13.83
N GLY A 58 9.40 21.16 14.66
CA GLY A 58 9.25 21.30 16.11
C GLY A 58 10.53 21.78 16.81
N GLY A 59 11.69 21.26 16.41
CA GLY A 59 12.99 21.71 16.92
C GLY A 59 13.31 23.17 16.60
N LEU A 60 12.95 23.63 15.39
CA LEU A 60 13.07 25.04 14.99
C LEU A 60 12.13 25.96 15.77
N TYR A 61 10.93 25.48 16.13
CA TYR A 61 9.99 26.23 16.97
C TYR A 61 10.52 26.47 18.39
N LEU A 62 11.04 25.41 19.03
CA LEU A 62 11.58 25.51 20.40
C LEU A 62 12.80 26.44 20.50
N SER A 63 13.55 26.59 19.41
CA SER A 63 14.77 27.40 19.37
C SER A 63 14.54 28.88 19.01
N LYS A 64 13.35 29.27 18.51
CA LYS A 64 12.97 30.67 18.24
C LYS A 64 11.52 30.97 18.64
N PRO A 65 11.23 31.15 19.94
CA PRO A 65 9.89 31.48 20.41
C PRO A 65 9.56 32.95 20.10
N GLY A 66 8.83 33.18 19.00
CA GLY A 66 8.29 34.50 18.63
C GLY A 66 6.80 34.41 18.30
N THR A 67 6.03 35.46 18.59
CA THR A 67 4.56 35.51 18.45
C THR A 67 4.06 35.28 17.02
N GLY A 68 4.86 35.56 15.98
CA GLY A 68 4.55 35.23 14.57
C GLY A 68 4.93 33.81 14.12
N PHE A 69 5.75 33.10 14.91
CA PHE A 69 6.23 31.76 14.57
C PHE A 69 5.18 30.69 14.93
N GLY A 70 4.40 30.90 16.01
CA GLY A 70 3.37 29.97 16.45
C GLY A 70 2.18 29.83 15.49
N SER A 71 1.72 30.92 14.87
CA SER A 71 0.65 30.87 13.85
C SER A 71 1.10 30.18 12.56
N THR A 72 2.33 30.45 12.12
CA THR A 72 2.96 29.78 10.98
C THR A 72 3.16 28.29 11.23
N LEU A 73 3.60 27.91 12.44
CA LEU A 73 3.76 26.51 12.83
C LEU A 73 2.41 25.77 12.92
N SER A 74 1.39 26.39 13.53
CA SER A 74 0.03 25.82 13.58
C SER A 74 -0.53 25.55 12.18
N SER A 75 -0.24 26.45 11.24
CA SER A 75 -0.65 26.32 9.84
C SER A 75 0.09 25.17 9.14
N LEU A 76 1.40 25.05 9.37
CA LEU A 76 2.23 23.93 8.89
C LEU A 76 1.76 22.59 9.47
N VAL A 77 1.52 22.50 10.77
CA VAL A 77 0.99 21.30 11.44
C VAL A 77 -0.36 20.90 10.83
N GLY A 78 -1.26 21.86 10.60
CA GLY A 78 -2.53 21.61 9.92
C GLY A 78 -2.35 21.09 8.49
N PHE A 79 -1.42 21.67 7.73
CA PHE A 79 -1.12 21.25 6.36
C PHE A 79 -0.49 19.85 6.29
N PHE A 80 0.47 19.55 7.17
CA PHE A 80 1.08 18.22 7.30
C PHE A 80 0.08 17.18 7.77
N GLY A 81 -0.80 17.52 8.73
CA GLY A 81 -1.88 16.65 9.19
C GLY A 81 -2.87 16.31 8.07
N ALA A 82 -3.34 17.32 7.33
CA ALA A 82 -4.21 17.12 6.18
C ALA A 82 -3.52 16.31 5.07
N GLY A 83 -2.23 16.56 4.83
CA GLY A 83 -1.40 15.80 3.90
C GLY A 83 -1.26 14.32 4.28
N LEU A 84 -1.03 14.02 5.57
CA LEU A 84 -0.99 12.65 6.09
C LEU A 84 -2.33 11.93 5.90
N ILE A 85 -3.45 12.60 6.22
CA ILE A 85 -4.79 12.04 6.01
C ILE A 85 -5.04 11.75 4.53
N ALA A 86 -4.67 12.68 3.63
CA ALA A 86 -4.79 12.48 2.19
C ALA A 86 -3.90 11.33 1.69
N LEU A 87 -2.67 11.21 2.19
CA LEU A 87 -1.76 10.12 1.86
C LEU A 87 -2.27 8.77 2.36
N PHE A 88 -2.79 8.70 3.59
CA PHE A 88 -3.46 7.51 4.11
C PHE A 88 -4.68 7.14 3.27
N TYR A 89 -5.49 8.14 2.90
CA TYR A 89 -6.65 7.94 2.05
C TYR A 89 -6.24 7.39 0.67
N ILE A 90 -5.22 7.97 0.04
CA ILE A 90 -4.66 7.50 -1.24
C ILE A 90 -4.15 6.07 -1.08
N HIS A 91 -3.32 5.79 -0.08
CA HIS A 91 -2.79 4.46 0.17
C HIS A 91 -3.92 3.43 0.34
N PHE A 92 -4.89 3.67 1.23
CA PHE A 92 -6.06 2.81 1.40
C PHE A 92 -6.89 2.68 0.12
N ARG A 93 -7.08 3.77 -0.63
CA ARG A 93 -7.84 3.81 -1.88
C ARG A 93 -7.18 2.95 -2.96
N TYR A 94 -5.85 2.84 -2.98
CA TYR A 94 -5.13 2.10 -4.01
C TYR A 94 -4.76 0.66 -3.60
N THR A 95 -4.42 0.38 -2.34
CA THR A 95 -4.00 -0.96 -1.89
C THR A 95 -5.18 -1.87 -1.54
N THR A 96 -6.20 -1.34 -0.86
CA THR A 96 -7.36 -2.11 -0.40
C THR A 96 -8.18 -2.74 -1.53
N PRO A 97 -8.53 -2.02 -2.62
CA PRO A 97 -9.35 -2.63 -3.68
C PRO A 97 -8.57 -3.67 -4.49
N VAL A 98 -7.24 -3.57 -4.62
CA VAL A 98 -6.43 -4.55 -5.37
C VAL A 98 -6.43 -5.89 -4.65
N LYS A 99 -6.07 -5.89 -3.35
CA LYS A 99 -6.13 -7.10 -2.51
C LYS A 99 -7.54 -7.68 -2.45
N ARG A 100 -8.55 -6.83 -2.26
CA ARG A 100 -9.95 -7.26 -2.13
C ARG A 100 -10.49 -7.83 -3.44
N ALA A 101 -10.15 -7.24 -4.58
CA ALA A 101 -10.55 -7.74 -5.90
C ALA A 101 -9.85 -9.06 -6.21
N PHE A 102 -8.56 -9.18 -5.92
CA PHE A 102 -7.81 -10.43 -6.07
C PHE A 102 -8.42 -11.57 -5.24
N LEU A 103 -8.55 -11.38 -3.92
CA LEU A 103 -9.14 -12.41 -3.03
C LEU A 103 -10.58 -12.77 -3.41
N ARG A 104 -11.37 -11.79 -3.85
CA ARG A 104 -12.75 -12.04 -4.31
C ARG A 104 -12.79 -12.88 -5.59
N ASN A 105 -11.87 -12.65 -6.52
CA ASN A 105 -11.80 -13.43 -7.75
C ASN A 105 -11.19 -14.82 -7.49
N LEU A 106 -10.17 -14.90 -6.64
CA LEU A 106 -9.56 -16.15 -6.18
C LEU A 106 -10.62 -17.06 -5.52
N ARG A 107 -11.46 -16.51 -4.62
CA ARG A 107 -12.56 -17.26 -3.98
C ARG A 107 -13.59 -17.80 -4.98
N LYS A 108 -13.73 -17.16 -6.15
CA LYS A 108 -14.68 -17.59 -7.18
C LYS A 108 -14.09 -18.67 -8.10
N GLY A 109 -12.83 -18.54 -8.48
CA GLY A 109 -12.17 -19.51 -9.35
C GLY A 109 -11.68 -20.76 -8.62
N TYR A 110 -11.24 -20.60 -7.38
CA TYR A 110 -10.60 -21.65 -6.58
C TYR A 110 -11.19 -21.72 -5.17
N PRO A 111 -12.49 -22.03 -5.01
CA PRO A 111 -13.14 -22.05 -3.70
C PRO A 111 -12.49 -23.06 -2.75
N ASP A 112 -12.11 -24.25 -3.24
CA ASP A 112 -11.57 -25.34 -2.41
C ASP A 112 -10.11 -25.12 -1.99
N GLN A 113 -9.37 -24.31 -2.74
CA GLN A 113 -7.95 -24.01 -2.50
C GLN A 113 -7.75 -22.55 -2.04
N TYR A 114 -8.84 -21.83 -1.77
CA TYR A 114 -8.81 -20.40 -1.43
C TYR A 114 -7.92 -20.12 -0.22
N ASP A 115 -8.07 -20.89 0.86
CA ASP A 115 -7.30 -20.64 2.09
C ASP A 115 -5.79 -20.86 1.86
N HIS A 116 -5.43 -21.87 1.04
CA HIS A 116 -4.05 -22.12 0.66
C HIS A 116 -3.46 -20.92 -0.11
N TYR A 117 -4.10 -20.49 -1.20
CA TYR A 117 -3.56 -19.38 -2.00
C TYR A 117 -3.67 -18.01 -1.33
N ALA A 118 -4.68 -17.80 -0.48
CA ALA A 118 -4.77 -16.59 0.33
C ALA A 118 -3.61 -16.51 1.33
N SER A 119 -3.29 -17.62 2.02
CA SER A 119 -2.13 -17.68 2.92
C SER A 119 -0.81 -17.49 2.16
N LEU A 120 -0.66 -18.10 0.98
CA LEU A 120 0.52 -17.94 0.12
C LEU A 120 0.73 -16.48 -0.33
N PHE A 121 -0.37 -15.80 -0.69
CA PHE A 121 -0.34 -14.37 -1.02
C PHE A 121 0.14 -13.54 0.17
N HIS A 122 -0.36 -13.86 1.36
CA HIS A 122 0.03 -13.18 2.59
C HIS A 122 1.51 -13.38 2.93
N SER A 123 2.03 -14.61 2.81
CA SER A 123 3.45 -14.91 3.05
C SER A 123 4.36 -14.20 2.05
N TYR A 124 4.02 -14.19 0.76
CA TYR A 124 4.83 -13.49 -0.25
C TYR A 124 4.83 -11.98 -0.08
N VAL A 125 3.70 -11.39 0.35
CA VAL A 125 3.66 -9.96 0.68
C VAL A 125 4.60 -9.65 1.85
N GLU A 126 4.70 -10.55 2.83
CA GLU A 126 5.56 -10.38 3.99
C GLU A 126 7.04 -10.57 3.64
N GLU A 127 7.39 -11.64 2.91
CA GLU A 127 8.75 -11.84 2.37
C GLU A 127 9.22 -10.67 1.51
N ALA A 128 8.38 -10.18 0.59
CA ALA A 128 8.72 -9.07 -0.28
C ALA A 128 8.87 -7.72 0.45
N LYS A 129 8.39 -7.60 1.70
CA LYS A 129 8.66 -6.43 2.55
C LYS A 129 10.03 -6.51 3.22
N HIS A 130 10.51 -7.71 3.47
CA HIS A 130 11.78 -7.98 4.17
C HIS A 130 12.99 -8.03 3.22
N ASN A 131 12.76 -8.31 1.94
CA ASN A 131 13.74 -8.11 0.85
C ASN A 131 13.77 -6.64 0.37
#